data_AF-A0A1E4JSZ2-F1
#
_entry.id   AF-A0A1E4JSZ2-F1
#
_cell.length_a   1.000
_cell.length_b   1.000
_cell.length_c   1.000
_cell.angle_alpha   90.00
_cell.angle_beta   90.00
_cell.angle_gamma   90.00
#
_symmetry.space_group_name_H-M   'P 1'
#
loop_
_entity.id
_entity.type
_entity.pdbx_description
1 polymer ?
#
loop_
_entity_poly.entity_id
_entity_poly.type
_entity_poly.pdbx_seq_one_letter_code
_entity_poly.pdbx_strand_id
1 'polypeptide(L)'
;MKAIVAHHEISGPACQLGLEKVRAARVDDTARKTLGVLVDDLLGSYIVTDAIGANNAAQDIDSFSVRMRLVFSDEDFARTKNELVELVSLRNGLVHNFIDQHDLWSLDGCHGAHDALVAAYSRIDERFEHLRGWAEDMEQCRRLAAEFVQSDEFRDCVINGIAPDGKVDWSATAIVDALREAAGELAIDGWASVADAGRWIAERFPEQLPGKYGCSSWRQVVHESRVFEIRYFEEDGQRSARYREKESPSMSH
;
A
#
# COMPACT_ATOMS: atom_id res chain seq x y z
N MET A 1 -12.19 -4.99 16.79
CA MET A 1 -10.75 -4.89 17.17
C MET A 1 -9.85 -5.90 16.47
N LYS A 2 -9.99 -7.23 16.67
CA LYS A 2 -9.13 -8.24 15.99
C LYS A 2 -9.06 -8.05 14.47
N ALA A 3 -10.21 -7.83 13.83
CA ALA A 3 -10.27 -7.55 12.39
C ALA A 3 -9.42 -6.34 11.98
N ILE A 4 -9.45 -5.26 12.77
CA ILE A 4 -8.66 -4.05 12.52
C ILE A 4 -7.17 -4.38 12.65
N VAL A 5 -6.74 -4.93 13.78
CA VAL A 5 -5.31 -5.23 14.04
C VAL A 5 -4.74 -6.20 12.99
N ALA A 6 -5.51 -7.20 12.58
CA ALA A 6 -5.08 -8.19 11.61
C ALA A 6 -4.95 -7.63 10.18
N HIS A 7 -5.72 -6.61 9.81
CA HIS A 7 -5.91 -6.19 8.42
C HIS A 7 -5.55 -4.73 8.10
N HIS A 8 -5.26 -3.91 9.12
CA HIS A 8 -4.91 -2.50 8.88
C HIS A 8 -3.58 -2.32 8.13
N GLU A 9 -2.70 -3.32 8.14
CA GLU A 9 -1.47 -3.28 7.35
C GLU A 9 -1.08 -4.67 6.83
N ILE A 10 -0.40 -4.68 5.69
CA ILE A 10 0.27 -5.85 5.13
C ILE A 10 1.53 -5.38 4.43
N SER A 11 2.64 -6.08 4.66
CA SER A 11 3.92 -5.80 4.01
C SER A 11 4.64 -7.12 3.75
N GLY A 12 5.15 -7.32 2.54
CA GLY A 12 5.83 -8.56 2.17
C GLY A 12 6.26 -8.60 0.70
N PRO A 13 6.79 -9.75 0.25
CA PRO A 13 7.17 -9.94 -1.15
C PRO A 13 5.95 -9.72 -2.07
N ALA A 14 6.12 -9.03 -3.19
CA ALA A 14 5.01 -8.71 -4.10
C ALA A 14 4.35 -9.94 -4.74
N CYS A 15 4.96 -11.13 -4.65
CA CYS A 15 4.36 -12.36 -5.13
C CYS A 15 3.12 -12.74 -4.31
N GLN A 16 2.03 -13.09 -5.01
CA GLN A 16 0.73 -13.38 -4.39
C GLN A 16 0.82 -14.44 -3.27
N LEU A 17 1.57 -15.52 -3.51
CA LEU A 17 1.76 -16.58 -2.51
C LEU A 17 2.50 -16.09 -1.26
N GLY A 18 3.44 -15.16 -1.41
CA GLY A 18 4.15 -14.53 -0.31
C GLY A 18 3.23 -13.66 0.55
N LEU A 19 2.43 -12.80 -0.10
CA LEU A 19 1.46 -11.94 0.57
C LEU A 19 0.40 -12.74 1.33
N GLU A 20 -0.18 -13.78 0.73
CA GLU A 20 -1.20 -14.59 1.41
C GLU A 20 -0.64 -15.32 2.65
N LYS A 21 0.62 -15.76 2.62
CA LYS A 21 1.27 -16.35 3.80
C LYS A 21 1.43 -15.33 4.93
N VAL A 22 1.87 -14.11 4.62
CA VAL A 22 1.98 -13.03 5.60
C VAL A 22 0.61 -12.69 6.18
N ARG A 23 -0.42 -12.57 5.33
CA ARG A 23 -1.80 -12.31 5.74
C ARG A 23 -2.31 -13.39 6.70
N ALA A 24 -2.17 -14.66 6.33
CA ALA A 24 -2.63 -15.79 7.14
C ALA A 24 -1.93 -15.84 8.51
N ALA A 25 -0.61 -15.62 8.53
CA ALA A 25 0.16 -15.58 9.78
C ALA A 25 -0.29 -14.45 10.71
N ARG A 26 -0.56 -13.25 10.17
CA ARG A 26 -1.09 -12.11 10.97
C ARG A 26 -2.47 -12.38 11.55
N VAL A 27 -3.35 -13.03 10.79
CA VAL A 27 -4.69 -13.41 11.25
C VAL A 27 -4.58 -14.42 12.40
N ASP A 28 -3.75 -15.45 12.25
CA ASP A 28 -3.54 -16.47 13.28
C ASP A 28 -2.90 -15.90 14.56
N ASP A 29 -1.87 -15.05 14.42
CA ASP A 29 -1.26 -14.33 15.55
C ASP A 29 -2.29 -13.47 16.29
N THR A 30 -3.03 -12.63 15.55
CA THR A 30 -4.02 -11.73 16.12
C THR A 30 -5.18 -12.49 16.78
N ALA A 31 -5.55 -13.67 16.27
CA ALA A 31 -6.60 -14.50 16.84
C ALA A 31 -6.28 -14.95 18.28
N ARG A 32 -4.99 -15.13 18.61
CA ARG A 32 -4.52 -15.59 19.94
C ARG A 32 -4.35 -14.46 20.96
N LYS A 33 -4.39 -13.19 20.53
CA LYS A 33 -4.16 -12.03 21.41
C LYS A 33 -5.31 -11.77 22.37
N THR A 34 -4.96 -11.36 23.59
CA THR A 34 -5.90 -10.91 24.62
C THR A 34 -6.37 -9.49 24.33
N LEU A 35 -7.46 -9.05 24.98
CA LEU A 35 -7.98 -7.69 24.78
C LEU A 35 -6.95 -6.61 25.09
N GLY A 36 -6.16 -6.77 26.16
CA GLY A 36 -5.09 -5.82 26.50
C GLY A 36 -4.04 -5.67 25.41
N VAL A 37 -3.52 -6.81 24.90
CA VAL A 37 -2.54 -6.81 23.80
C VAL A 37 -3.13 -6.20 22.53
N LEU A 38 -4.41 -6.46 22.23
CA LEU A 38 -5.08 -5.86 21.08
C LEU A 38 -5.25 -4.35 21.20
N VAL A 39 -5.49 -3.83 22.41
CA VAL A 39 -5.55 -2.39 22.68
C VAL A 39 -4.18 -1.76 22.47
N ASP A 40 -3.12 -2.39 22.97
CA ASP A 40 -1.73 -1.92 22.77
C ASP A 40 -1.36 -1.90 21.28
N ASP A 41 -1.65 -2.98 20.54
CA ASP A 41 -1.41 -3.04 19.09
C ASP A 41 -2.20 -1.95 18.35
N LEU A 42 -3.48 -1.77 18.68
CA LEU A 42 -4.34 -0.78 18.04
C LEU A 42 -3.80 0.64 18.23
N LEU A 43 -3.37 0.98 19.44
CA LEU A 43 -2.80 2.29 19.78
C LEU A 43 -1.36 2.48 19.30
N GLY A 44 -0.64 1.39 19.03
CA GLY A 44 0.74 1.41 18.57
C GLY A 44 0.89 1.51 17.04
N SER A 45 -0.08 1.01 16.28
CA SER A 45 0.07 0.90 14.82
C SER A 45 -1.09 1.46 14.00
N TYR A 46 -2.33 1.40 14.50
CA TYR A 46 -3.51 1.82 13.75
C TYR A 46 -3.94 3.26 14.08
N ILE A 47 -4.05 3.60 15.36
CA ILE A 47 -4.40 4.96 15.81
C ILE A 47 -3.11 5.72 16.06
N VAL A 48 -2.92 6.84 15.39
CA VAL A 48 -1.70 7.66 15.47
C VAL A 48 -2.06 9.13 15.64
N THR A 49 -1.15 9.94 16.19
CA THR A 49 -1.32 11.39 16.33
C THR A 49 -0.74 12.18 15.15
N ASP A 50 0.24 11.59 14.46
CA ASP A 50 0.85 12.18 13.26
C ASP A 50 0.54 11.36 12.02
N ALA A 51 0.27 12.06 10.91
CA ALA A 51 0.30 11.49 9.58
C ALA A 51 1.77 11.21 9.19
N ILE A 52 2.40 10.22 9.82
CA ILE A 52 3.75 9.79 9.44
C ILE A 52 3.66 9.25 8.02
N GLY A 53 4.20 10.01 7.06
CA GLY A 53 4.37 9.62 5.68
C GLY A 53 5.05 8.25 5.59
N ALA A 54 4.69 7.46 4.58
CA ALA A 54 5.21 6.13 4.36
C ALA A 54 6.73 6.11 4.53
N ASN A 55 7.21 5.49 5.61
CA ASN A 55 8.63 5.27 5.81
C ASN A 55 9.01 4.14 4.85
N ASN A 56 9.28 4.51 3.60
CA ASN A 56 9.78 3.63 2.56
C ASN A 56 11.24 3.32 2.92
N ALA A 57 11.44 2.38 3.84
CA ALA A 57 12.72 1.70 3.92
C ALA A 57 12.88 0.99 2.58
N ALA A 58 13.76 1.51 1.72
CA ALA A 58 14.17 0.85 0.49
C ALA A 58 14.70 -0.54 0.88
N GLN A 59 13.86 -1.55 0.71
CA GLN A 59 14.27 -2.95 0.71
C GLN A 59 14.44 -3.33 -0.75
N ASP A 60 15.60 -3.92 -1.02
CA ASP A 60 16.16 -4.30 -2.32
C ASP A 60 15.40 -5.48 -2.99
N ILE A 61 14.07 -5.53 -2.83
CA ILE A 61 13.18 -6.63 -3.22
C ILE A 61 11.86 -6.03 -3.72
N ASP A 62 11.31 -6.56 -4.81
CA ASP A 62 9.90 -6.37 -5.24
C ASP A 62 8.98 -6.62 -4.04
N SER A 63 8.64 -5.55 -3.33
CA SER A 63 7.93 -5.58 -2.07
C SER A 63 6.65 -4.77 -2.20
N PHE A 64 5.59 -5.29 -1.60
CA PHE A 64 4.30 -4.66 -1.56
C PHE A 64 3.96 -4.33 -0.11
N SER A 65 3.53 -3.09 0.13
CA SER A 65 3.11 -2.65 1.45
C SER A 65 1.89 -1.74 1.36
N VAL A 66 0.87 -2.07 2.14
CA VAL A 66 -0.31 -1.22 2.37
C VAL A 66 -0.49 -1.04 3.86
N ARG A 67 -0.75 0.20 4.28
CA ARG A 67 -1.02 0.55 5.67
C ARG A 67 -2.13 1.59 5.74
N MET A 68 -3.13 1.29 6.56
CA MET A 68 -4.27 2.14 6.89
C MET A 68 -4.14 2.58 8.35
N ARG A 69 -4.40 3.86 8.62
CA ARG A 69 -4.29 4.46 9.96
C ARG A 69 -5.42 5.44 10.19
N LEU A 70 -5.85 5.56 11.45
CA LEU A 70 -6.67 6.68 11.92
C LEU A 70 -5.76 7.72 12.55
N VAL A 71 -5.83 8.95 12.05
CA VAL A 71 -5.04 10.07 12.56
C VAL A 71 -5.92 10.91 13.46
N PHE A 72 -5.55 10.99 14.74
CA PHE A 72 -6.28 11.72 15.78
C PHE A 72 -5.48 12.95 16.22
N SER A 73 -6.17 13.93 16.81
CA SER A 73 -5.48 14.94 17.62
C SER A 73 -4.86 14.29 18.87
N ASP A 74 -3.89 14.94 19.49
CA ASP A 74 -3.30 14.46 20.76
C ASP A 74 -4.36 14.29 21.86
N GLU A 75 -5.34 15.20 21.90
CA GLU A 75 -6.45 15.16 22.87
C GLU A 75 -7.37 13.95 22.61
N ASP A 76 -7.77 13.75 21.36
CA ASP A 76 -8.62 12.62 20.99
C ASP A 76 -7.91 11.29 21.22
N PHE A 77 -6.61 11.22 20.91
CA PHE A 77 -5.78 10.04 21.17
C PHE A 77 -5.72 9.72 22.66
N ALA A 78 -5.43 10.71 23.51
CA ALA A 78 -5.37 10.53 24.96
C ALA A 78 -6.72 10.07 25.53
N ARG A 79 -7.83 10.68 25.08
CA ARG A 79 -9.19 10.28 25.46
C ARG A 79 -9.45 8.83 25.06
N THR A 80 -9.27 8.48 23.80
CA THR A 80 -9.51 7.11 23.30
C THR A 80 -8.63 6.07 23.97
N LYS A 81 -7.35 6.39 24.24
CA LYS A 81 -6.47 5.51 25.01
C LYS A 81 -7.05 5.19 26.39
N ASN A 82 -7.50 6.21 27.12
CA ASN A 82 -8.08 6.01 28.44
C ASN A 82 -9.34 5.14 28.37
N GLU A 83 -10.23 5.41 27.41
CA GLU A 83 -11.47 4.65 27.22
C GLU A 83 -11.22 3.17 26.91
N LEU A 84 -10.19 2.85 26.11
CA LEU A 84 -9.82 1.47 25.80
C LEU A 84 -9.16 0.76 26.98
N VAL A 85 -8.35 1.46 27.78
CA VAL A 85 -7.76 0.93 29.02
C VAL A 85 -8.85 0.66 30.07
N GLU A 86 -9.85 1.54 30.16
CA GLU A 86 -11.03 1.34 31.00
C GLU A 86 -11.82 0.09 30.59
N LEU A 87 -11.96 -0.16 29.28
CA LEU A 87 -12.63 -1.38 28.78
C LEU A 87 -11.88 -2.66 29.21
N VAL A 88 -10.55 -2.66 29.17
CA VAL A 88 -9.73 -3.79 29.67
C VAL A 88 -9.93 -3.97 31.17
N SER A 89 -9.93 -2.87 31.92
CA SER A 89 -10.12 -2.87 33.37
C SER A 89 -11.51 -3.38 33.75
N LEU A 90 -12.54 -2.95 33.03
CA LEU A 90 -13.93 -3.40 33.20
C LEU A 90 -14.05 -4.91 32.96
N ARG A 91 -13.48 -5.42 31.86
CA ARG A 91 -13.45 -6.87 31.58
C ARG A 91 -12.80 -7.64 32.72
N ASN A 92 -11.68 -7.16 33.23
CA ASN A 92 -10.96 -7.84 34.32
C ASN A 92 -11.74 -7.79 35.63
N GLY A 93 -12.38 -6.67 35.95
CA GLY A 93 -13.28 -6.53 37.09
C GLY A 93 -14.44 -7.53 37.02
N LEU A 94 -15.11 -7.61 35.87
CA LEU A 94 -16.22 -8.55 35.64
C LEU A 94 -15.80 -10.01 35.77
N VAL A 95 -14.63 -10.38 35.23
CA VAL A 95 -14.19 -11.79 35.18
C VAL A 95 -13.57 -12.25 36.50
N HIS A 96 -12.78 -11.39 37.15
CA HIS A 96 -11.94 -11.82 38.27
C HIS A 96 -12.42 -11.30 39.62
N ASN A 97 -13.06 -10.14 39.67
CA ASN A 97 -13.33 -9.45 40.94
C ASN A 97 -14.83 -9.26 41.23
N PHE A 98 -15.71 -9.61 40.29
CA PHE A 98 -17.13 -9.26 40.39
C PHE A 98 -17.82 -9.91 41.60
N ILE A 99 -17.57 -11.19 41.83
CA ILE A 99 -18.15 -11.94 42.95
C ILE A 99 -17.60 -11.44 44.29
N ASP A 100 -16.34 -11.01 44.34
CA ASP A 100 -15.72 -10.48 45.56
C ASP A 100 -16.21 -9.06 45.88
N GLN A 101 -16.69 -8.32 44.88
CA GLN A 101 -17.17 -6.94 45.02
C GLN A 101 -18.64 -6.83 45.42
N HIS A 102 -19.43 -7.89 45.23
CA HIS A 102 -20.87 -7.87 45.48
C HIS A 102 -21.29 -9.04 46.38
N ASP A 103 -22.04 -8.72 47.44
CA ASP A 103 -22.64 -9.76 48.29
C ASP A 103 -23.86 -10.39 47.61
N LEU A 104 -23.64 -11.53 46.96
CA LEU A 104 -24.70 -12.26 46.25
C LEU A 104 -25.64 -13.04 47.20
N TRP A 105 -25.41 -12.99 48.51
CA TRP A 105 -26.23 -13.68 49.51
C TRP A 105 -27.27 -12.76 50.15
N SER A 106 -27.26 -11.46 49.84
CA SER A 106 -28.29 -10.50 50.27
C SER A 106 -29.09 -9.96 49.09
N LEU A 107 -30.35 -9.63 49.35
CA LEU A 107 -31.24 -9.04 48.34
C LEU A 107 -30.70 -7.69 47.84
N ASP A 108 -30.17 -6.87 48.73
CA ASP A 108 -29.61 -5.56 48.38
C ASP A 108 -28.31 -5.69 47.59
N GLY A 109 -27.43 -6.64 47.96
CA GLY A 109 -26.21 -6.93 47.21
C GLY A 109 -26.50 -7.48 45.81
N CYS A 110 -27.54 -8.31 45.65
CA CYS A 110 -28.04 -8.74 44.35
C CYS A 110 -28.56 -7.59 43.48
N HIS A 111 -29.29 -6.62 44.04
CA HIS A 111 -29.71 -5.42 43.30
C HIS A 111 -28.50 -4.57 42.88
N GLY A 112 -27.54 -4.35 43.78
CA GLY A 112 -26.32 -3.62 43.45
C GLY A 112 -25.49 -4.31 42.36
N ALA A 113 -25.41 -5.64 42.39
CA ALA A 113 -24.74 -6.44 41.35
C ALA A 113 -25.45 -6.31 39.99
N HIS A 114 -26.79 -6.37 39.98
CA HIS A 114 -27.58 -6.18 38.79
C HIS A 114 -27.34 -4.79 38.16
N ASP A 115 -27.42 -3.74 38.96
CA ASP A 115 -27.21 -2.36 38.47
C ASP A 115 -25.79 -2.15 37.94
N ALA A 116 -24.78 -2.74 38.60
CA ALA A 116 -23.41 -2.73 38.13
C ALA A 116 -23.24 -3.45 36.78
N LEU A 117 -23.90 -4.59 36.58
CA LEU A 117 -23.89 -5.33 35.31
C LEU A 117 -24.57 -4.55 34.19
N VAL A 118 -25.71 -3.90 34.46
CA VAL A 118 -26.40 -3.04 33.49
C VAL A 118 -25.51 -1.87 33.08
N ALA A 119 -24.88 -1.19 34.05
CA ALA A 119 -23.95 -0.10 33.78
C ALA A 119 -22.72 -0.57 32.98
N ALA A 120 -22.18 -1.74 33.31
CA ALA A 120 -21.07 -2.35 32.57
C ALA A 120 -21.46 -2.68 31.13
N TYR A 121 -22.65 -3.26 30.93
CA TYR A 121 -23.16 -3.59 29.60
C TYR A 121 -23.28 -2.33 28.74
N SER A 122 -23.92 -1.27 29.24
CA SER A 122 -24.06 -0.02 28.48
C SER A 122 -22.71 0.57 28.05
N ARG A 123 -21.71 0.51 28.93
CA ARG A 123 -20.34 0.94 28.59
C ARG A 123 -19.69 0.05 27.52
N ILE A 124 -19.86 -1.27 27.62
CA ILE A 124 -19.32 -2.20 26.62
C ILE A 124 -19.97 -1.96 25.26
N ASP A 125 -21.29 -1.76 25.23
CA ASP A 125 -22.07 -1.53 24.02
C ASP A 125 -21.62 -0.25 23.29
N GLU A 126 -21.50 0.87 24.02
CA GLU A 126 -20.99 2.13 23.46
C GLU A 126 -19.60 1.96 22.83
N ARG A 127 -18.67 1.28 23.54
CA ARG A 127 -17.32 1.04 23.03
C ARG A 127 -17.28 0.06 21.88
N PHE A 128 -18.16 -0.94 21.89
CA PHE A 128 -18.30 -1.89 20.80
C PHE A 128 -18.75 -1.17 19.52
N GLU A 129 -19.73 -0.28 19.61
CA GLU A 129 -20.25 0.48 18.48
C GLU A 129 -19.19 1.40 17.86
N HIS A 130 -18.37 2.07 18.68
CA HIS A 130 -17.24 2.86 18.16
C HIS A 130 -16.20 1.98 17.43
N LEU A 131 -15.83 0.84 18.02
CA LEU A 131 -14.89 -0.11 17.40
C LEU A 131 -15.46 -0.75 16.13
N ARG A 132 -16.79 -0.92 16.06
CA ARG A 132 -17.51 -1.41 14.88
C ARG A 132 -17.45 -0.39 13.76
N GLY A 133 -17.74 0.88 14.05
CA GLY A 133 -17.61 1.98 13.08
C GLY A 133 -16.21 2.05 12.47
N TRP A 134 -15.16 2.00 13.30
CA TRP A 134 -13.78 2.00 12.78
C TRP A 134 -13.44 0.79 11.90
N ALA A 135 -14.01 -0.39 12.20
CA ALA A 135 -13.81 -1.57 11.37
C ALA A 135 -14.53 -1.45 10.02
N GLU A 136 -15.72 -0.84 10.01
CA GLU A 136 -16.50 -0.56 8.79
C GLU A 136 -15.80 0.46 7.90
N ASP A 137 -15.31 1.56 8.48
CA ASP A 137 -14.53 2.58 7.76
C ASP A 137 -13.26 1.98 7.15
N MET A 138 -12.52 1.17 7.92
CA MET A 138 -11.32 0.48 7.41
C MET A 138 -11.66 -0.45 6.24
N GLU A 139 -12.74 -1.22 6.35
CA GLU A 139 -13.16 -2.13 5.28
C GLU A 139 -13.65 -1.38 4.03
N GLN A 140 -14.25 -0.20 4.19
CA GLN A 140 -14.58 0.68 3.07
C GLN A 140 -13.32 1.21 2.40
N CYS A 141 -12.36 1.73 3.17
CA CYS A 141 -11.06 2.18 2.66
C CYS A 141 -10.33 1.05 1.90
N ARG A 142 -10.36 -0.17 2.44
CA ARG A 142 -9.74 -1.34 1.79
C ARG A 142 -10.39 -1.68 0.45
N ARG A 143 -11.71 -1.56 0.34
CA ARG A 143 -12.44 -1.76 -0.92
C ARG A 143 -12.07 -0.71 -1.96
N LEU A 144 -12.07 0.57 -1.59
CA LEU A 144 -11.64 1.67 -2.48
C LEU A 144 -10.18 1.51 -2.92
N ALA A 145 -9.29 1.10 -2.02
CA ALA A 145 -7.90 0.82 -2.36
C ALA A 145 -7.77 -0.36 -3.34
N ALA A 146 -8.56 -1.43 -3.16
CA ALA A 146 -8.57 -2.56 -4.07
C ALA A 146 -9.08 -2.19 -5.46
N GLU A 147 -10.15 -1.38 -5.53
CA GLU A 147 -10.67 -0.83 -6.78
C GLU A 147 -9.62 0.02 -7.49
N PHE A 148 -8.92 0.89 -6.76
CA PHE A 148 -7.83 1.70 -7.31
C PHE A 148 -6.67 0.84 -7.83
N VAL A 149 -6.21 -0.16 -7.06
CA VAL A 149 -5.12 -1.06 -7.50
C VAL A 149 -5.48 -1.85 -8.77
N GLN A 150 -6.77 -2.12 -8.98
CA GLN A 150 -7.26 -2.80 -10.18
C GLN A 150 -7.49 -1.86 -11.38
N SER A 151 -7.34 -0.55 -11.18
CA SER A 151 -7.66 0.45 -12.19
C SER A 151 -6.54 0.64 -13.21
N ASP A 152 -6.89 1.12 -14.41
CA ASP A 152 -5.93 1.46 -15.45
C ASP A 152 -5.02 2.62 -15.02
N GLU A 153 -5.52 3.55 -14.20
CA GLU A 153 -4.74 4.66 -13.66
C GLU A 153 -3.61 4.17 -12.75
N PHE A 154 -3.86 3.16 -11.89
CA PHE A 154 -2.81 2.57 -11.06
C PHE A 154 -1.80 1.81 -11.93
N ARG A 155 -2.28 1.04 -12.91
CA ARG A 155 -1.42 0.35 -13.87
C ARG A 155 -0.53 1.33 -14.62
N ASP A 156 -1.07 2.46 -15.04
CA ASP A 156 -0.34 3.50 -15.77
C ASP A 156 0.69 4.20 -14.90
N CYS A 157 0.37 4.46 -13.64
CA CYS A 157 1.31 5.01 -12.67
C CYS A 157 2.48 4.05 -12.37
N VAL A 158 2.19 2.78 -12.08
CA VAL A 158 3.19 1.82 -11.60
C VAL A 158 3.99 1.18 -12.73
N ILE A 159 3.34 0.79 -13.83
CA ILE A 159 3.99 0.08 -14.93
C ILE A 159 4.49 1.07 -15.99
N ASN A 160 3.68 2.07 -16.33
CA ASN A 160 3.99 2.98 -17.42
C ASN A 160 4.63 4.28 -16.92
N GLY A 161 4.77 4.49 -15.60
CA GLY A 161 5.35 5.72 -15.03
C GLY A 161 4.57 6.98 -15.41
N ILE A 162 3.28 6.86 -15.70
CA ILE A 162 2.40 7.97 -16.08
C ILE A 162 1.61 8.40 -14.84
N ALA A 163 1.94 9.58 -14.31
CA ALA A 163 1.24 10.17 -13.19
C ALA A 163 -0.23 10.50 -13.54
N PRO A 164 -1.13 10.61 -12.55
CA PRO A 164 -2.54 10.96 -12.80
C PRO A 164 -2.75 12.31 -13.50
N ASP A 165 -1.77 13.23 -13.45
CA ASP A 165 -1.79 14.50 -14.18
C ASP A 165 -1.26 14.40 -15.63
N GLY A 166 -0.93 13.18 -16.08
CA GLY A 166 -0.42 12.87 -17.41
C GLY A 166 1.09 13.05 -17.58
N LYS A 167 1.83 13.46 -16.54
CA LYS A 167 3.29 13.55 -16.62
C LYS A 167 3.93 12.17 -16.61
N VAL A 168 4.98 11.99 -17.40
CA VAL A 168 5.71 10.73 -17.53
C VAL A 168 7.06 10.83 -16.82
N ASP A 169 7.33 9.91 -15.88
CA ASP A 169 8.67 9.67 -15.36
C ASP A 169 9.41 8.68 -16.25
N TRP A 170 10.09 9.21 -17.26
CA TRP A 170 10.73 8.45 -18.32
C TRP A 170 11.85 7.48 -17.89
N SER A 171 12.45 7.67 -16.72
CA SER A 171 13.71 6.98 -16.37
C SER A 171 13.57 5.46 -16.26
N ALA A 172 12.37 4.98 -15.91
CA ALA A 172 12.03 3.58 -15.69
C ALA A 172 10.62 3.20 -16.20
N THR A 173 10.18 3.79 -17.31
CA THR A 173 8.91 3.38 -17.92
C THR A 173 9.08 2.09 -18.72
N ALA A 174 8.03 1.27 -18.76
CA ALA A 174 8.01 0.06 -19.57
C ALA A 174 8.34 0.30 -21.06
N ILE A 175 7.98 1.46 -21.64
CA ILE A 175 8.33 1.78 -23.03
C ILE A 175 9.83 2.10 -23.22
N VAL A 176 10.49 2.66 -22.20
CA VAL A 176 11.94 2.89 -22.23
C VAL A 176 12.68 1.57 -22.02
N ASP A 177 12.21 0.68 -21.15
CA ASP A 177 12.78 -0.65 -20.99
C ASP A 177 12.61 -1.50 -22.27
N ALA A 178 11.46 -1.43 -22.92
CA ALA A 178 11.25 -2.07 -24.22
C ALA A 178 12.22 -1.54 -25.30
N LEU A 179 12.54 -0.23 -25.28
CA LEU A 179 13.55 0.36 -26.16
C LEU A 179 14.97 -0.11 -25.84
N ARG A 180 15.32 -0.30 -24.56
CA ARG A 180 16.60 -0.88 -24.13
C ARG A 180 16.73 -2.32 -24.61
N GLU A 181 15.68 -3.13 -24.42
CA GLU A 181 15.65 -4.52 -24.85
C GLU A 181 15.75 -4.65 -26.38
N ALA A 182 14.97 -3.86 -27.12
CA ALA A 182 15.06 -3.80 -28.57
C ALA A 182 16.46 -3.39 -29.05
N ALA A 183 17.13 -2.47 -28.35
CA ALA A 183 18.50 -2.09 -28.68
C ALA A 183 19.49 -3.23 -28.40
N GLY A 184 19.31 -3.99 -27.32
CA GLY A 184 20.12 -5.18 -27.01
C GLY A 184 20.06 -6.24 -28.11
N GLU A 185 18.91 -6.38 -28.76
CA GLU A 185 18.69 -7.36 -29.83
C GLU A 185 19.06 -6.87 -31.24
N LEU A 186 18.83 -5.59 -31.53
CA LEU A 186 18.87 -5.06 -32.91
C LEU A 186 20.06 -4.14 -33.20
N ALA A 187 20.84 -3.73 -32.19
CA ALA A 187 21.91 -2.76 -32.41
C ALA A 187 23.04 -3.32 -33.29
N ILE A 188 23.44 -2.52 -34.27
CA ILE A 188 24.65 -2.75 -35.08
C ILE A 188 25.61 -1.62 -34.75
N ASP A 189 26.84 -1.96 -34.36
CA ASP A 189 27.85 -1.01 -33.85
C ASP A 189 27.34 -0.11 -32.72
N GLY A 190 26.48 -0.67 -31.87
CA GLY A 190 25.86 0.02 -30.73
C GLY A 190 24.70 0.94 -31.10
N TRP A 191 24.25 0.99 -32.36
CA TRP A 191 23.11 1.81 -32.78
C TRP A 191 21.96 0.94 -33.29
N ALA A 192 20.78 1.10 -32.70
CA ALA A 192 19.55 0.43 -33.14
C ALA A 192 18.69 1.36 -33.99
N SER A 193 18.09 0.84 -35.06
CA SER A 193 17.13 1.58 -35.90
C SER A 193 15.84 1.83 -35.13
N VAL A 194 15.40 3.09 -35.04
CA VAL A 194 14.15 3.46 -34.35
C VAL A 194 12.94 2.80 -35.01
N ALA A 195 12.96 2.64 -36.34
CA ALA A 195 11.87 2.00 -37.07
C ALA A 195 11.81 0.50 -36.80
N ASP A 196 12.96 -0.17 -36.73
CA ASP A 196 13.04 -1.61 -36.49
C ASP A 196 12.72 -1.94 -35.03
N ALA A 197 13.23 -1.15 -34.10
CA ALA A 197 12.85 -1.23 -32.69
C ALA A 197 11.33 -1.03 -32.51
N GLY A 198 10.73 -0.04 -33.17
CA GLY A 198 9.28 0.16 -33.10
C GLY A 198 8.46 -1.03 -33.60
N ARG A 199 8.91 -1.73 -34.65
CA ARG A 199 8.27 -2.97 -35.13
C ARG A 199 8.48 -4.12 -34.15
N TRP A 200 9.71 -4.30 -33.68
CA TRP A 200 10.08 -5.33 -32.71
C TRP A 200 9.29 -5.20 -31.40
N ILE A 201 9.09 -3.98 -30.92
CA ILE A 201 8.31 -3.69 -29.71
C ILE A 201 6.82 -3.96 -29.98
N ALA A 202 6.27 -3.52 -31.11
CA ALA A 202 4.86 -3.78 -31.43
C ALA A 202 4.52 -5.29 -31.52
N GLU A 203 5.48 -6.13 -31.88
CA GLU A 203 5.32 -7.59 -31.91
C GLU A 203 5.38 -8.26 -30.52
N ARG A 204 6.22 -7.74 -29.61
CA ARG A 204 6.48 -8.36 -28.29
C ARG A 204 5.71 -7.72 -27.13
N PHE A 205 5.52 -6.42 -27.18
CA PHE A 205 4.89 -5.59 -26.17
C PHE A 205 3.82 -4.68 -26.83
N PRO A 206 2.73 -5.27 -27.37
CA PRO A 206 1.73 -4.54 -28.16
C PRO A 206 1.04 -3.41 -27.39
N GLU A 207 1.05 -3.44 -26.06
CA GLU A 207 0.55 -2.38 -25.18
C GLU A 207 1.46 -1.15 -25.09
N GLN A 208 2.73 -1.26 -25.47
CA GLN A 208 3.71 -0.18 -25.40
C GLN A 208 3.67 0.65 -26.69
N LEU A 209 2.76 1.63 -26.70
CA LEU A 209 2.52 2.51 -27.85
C LEU A 209 2.93 3.95 -27.53
N PRO A 210 3.60 4.67 -28.46
CA PRO A 210 3.95 6.08 -28.26
C PRO A 210 2.77 6.96 -27.82
N GLY A 211 1.59 6.73 -28.40
CA GLY A 211 0.39 7.51 -28.09
C GLY A 211 -0.03 7.43 -26.62
N LYS A 212 0.26 6.32 -25.94
CA LYS A 212 -0.01 6.14 -24.51
C LYS A 212 0.77 7.12 -23.64
N TYR A 213 1.95 7.52 -24.11
CA TYR A 213 2.86 8.44 -23.42
C TYR A 213 2.79 9.87 -23.99
N GLY A 214 1.68 10.21 -24.68
CA GLY A 214 1.50 11.52 -25.32
C GLY A 214 2.42 11.76 -26.53
N CYS A 215 3.07 10.72 -27.05
CA CYS A 215 4.01 10.83 -28.17
C CYS A 215 3.35 10.39 -29.49
N SER A 216 3.58 11.15 -30.56
CA SER A 216 3.09 10.84 -31.90
C SER A 216 3.90 9.78 -32.64
N SER A 217 5.14 9.50 -32.19
CA SER A 217 6.04 8.55 -32.85
C SER A 217 7.12 8.01 -31.91
N TRP A 218 7.70 6.85 -32.27
CA TRP A 218 8.87 6.28 -31.57
C TRP A 218 10.05 7.23 -31.48
N ARG A 219 10.28 8.06 -32.51
CA ARG A 219 11.31 9.11 -32.48
C ARG A 219 11.06 10.14 -31.38
N GLN A 220 9.80 10.51 -31.17
CA GLN A 220 9.43 11.43 -30.10
C GLN A 220 9.64 10.78 -28.73
N VAL A 221 9.30 9.50 -28.54
CA VAL A 221 9.59 8.76 -27.30
C VAL A 221 11.10 8.75 -26.98
N VAL A 222 11.93 8.40 -27.96
CA VAL A 222 13.40 8.40 -27.81
C VAL A 222 13.92 9.80 -27.42
N HIS A 223 13.34 10.86 -28.00
CA HIS A 223 13.73 12.23 -27.69
C HIS A 223 13.26 12.71 -26.30
N GLU A 224 11.98 12.55 -26.00
CA GLU A 224 11.33 13.01 -24.75
C GLU A 224 11.84 12.25 -23.53
N SER A 225 12.18 10.96 -23.69
CA SER A 225 12.74 10.15 -22.61
C SER A 225 14.05 10.70 -22.07
N ARG A 226 14.84 11.38 -22.91
CA ARG A 226 16.20 11.87 -22.61
C ARG A 226 17.18 10.80 -22.14
N VAL A 227 16.81 9.52 -22.14
CA VAL A 227 17.67 8.36 -21.80
C VAL A 227 18.57 7.98 -22.97
N PHE A 228 18.11 8.21 -24.19
CA PHE A 228 18.80 7.80 -25.42
C PHE A 228 19.44 8.99 -26.15
N GLU A 229 20.53 8.72 -26.85
CA GLU A 229 21.02 9.54 -27.95
C GLU A 229 20.32 9.13 -29.24
N ILE A 230 20.00 10.10 -30.10
CA ILE A 230 19.45 9.84 -31.44
C ILE A 230 20.34 10.49 -32.50
N ARG A 231 20.68 9.74 -33.55
CA ARG A 231 21.45 10.22 -34.70
C ARG A 231 20.80 9.76 -36.00
N TYR A 232 21.10 10.48 -37.07
CA TYR A 232 20.61 10.15 -38.40
C TYR A 232 21.75 9.59 -39.24
N PHE A 233 21.48 8.47 -39.89
CA PHE A 233 22.39 7.79 -40.79
C PHE A 233 21.75 7.76 -42.19
N GLU A 234 22.56 7.89 -43.23
CA GLU A 234 22.12 7.71 -44.61
C GLU A 234 22.61 6.35 -45.09
N GLU A 235 21.67 5.47 -45.44
CA GLU A 235 21.94 4.19 -46.09
C GLU A 235 21.04 4.11 -47.34
N ASP A 236 21.62 3.77 -48.48
CA ASP A 236 20.92 3.64 -49.76
C ASP A 236 20.05 4.85 -50.16
N GLY A 237 20.48 6.06 -49.76
CA GLY A 237 19.75 7.31 -50.04
C GLY A 237 18.54 7.56 -49.13
N GLN A 238 18.28 6.69 -48.15
CA GLN A 238 17.22 6.85 -47.17
C GLN A 238 17.80 7.23 -45.80
N ARG A 239 17.30 8.33 -45.23
CA ARG A 239 17.71 8.81 -43.92
C ARG A 239 17.00 8.00 -42.83
N SER A 240 17.75 7.21 -42.07
CA SER A 240 17.25 6.42 -40.94
C SER A 240 17.67 7.02 -39.61
N ALA A 241 16.73 7.11 -38.67
CA ALA A 241 17.01 7.53 -37.30
C ALA A 241 17.44 6.29 -36.49
N ARG A 242 18.61 6.36 -35.88
CA ARG A 242 19.12 5.33 -34.97
C ARG A 242 19.33 5.90 -33.59
N TYR A 243 19.20 5.05 -32.58
CA TYR A 243 19.34 5.42 -31.18
C TYR A 243 20.28 4.48 -30.44
N ARG A 244 20.83 4.98 -29.33
CA ARG A 244 21.68 4.25 -28.39
C ARG A 244 21.45 4.81 -27.00
N GLU A 245 21.55 3.99 -25.97
CA GLU A 245 21.49 4.47 -24.59
C GLU A 245 22.65 5.43 -24.29
N LYS A 246 22.37 6.51 -23.55
CA LYS A 246 23.44 7.40 -23.07
C LYS A 246 24.30 6.64 -22.08
N GLU A 247 25.61 6.80 -22.19
CA GLU A 247 26.50 6.39 -21.10
C GLU A 247 26.10 7.18 -19.86
N SER A 248 25.68 6.47 -18.80
CA SER A 248 25.48 7.09 -17.50
C SER A 248 26.82 7.72 -17.10
N PRO A 249 26.86 8.97 -16.62
CA PRO A 249 28.11 9.54 -16.14
C PRO A 249 28.63 8.59 -15.07
N SER A 250 29.79 7.99 -15.33
CA SER A 250 30.48 7.17 -14.35
C SER A 250 30.56 8.00 -13.08
N MET A 251 29.96 7.51 -11.99
CA MET A 251 30.20 8.08 -10.68
C MET A 251 31.69 7.89 -10.40
N SER A 252 32.47 8.93 -10.66
CA SER A 252 33.83 9.07 -10.18
C SER A 252 33.78 8.91 -8.67
N HIS A 253 34.31 7.79 -8.18
CA HIS A 253 34.50 7.51 -6.76
C HIS A 253 35.35 8.57 -6.07
#